data_AF-A0A973CYE7-F1
#
_entry.id   AF-A0A973CYE7-F1
#
_cell.length_a   1.000
_cell.length_b   1.000
_cell.length_c   1.000
_cell.angle_alpha   90.00
_cell.angle_beta   90.00
_cell.angle_gamma   90.00
#
_symmetry.space_group_name_H-M   'P 1'
#
loop_
_entity.id
_entity.type
_entity.pdbx_description
1 polymer ?
#
loop_
_entity_poly.entity_id
_entity_poly.type
_entity_poly.pdbx_seq_one_letter_code
_entity_poly.pdbx_strand_id
1 'polypeptide(L)'
;MARSRWIAPRTSFGTAITLLFAGAASAGIHTWDVNEVFSNADGSIQFVELYEAGGGAGEINVGTGSIASTAQTFSFGQGQVAGPTTNKYYLLGTADFAALDGAPTPDAIIPAGSVPFFDTAGDTVSFGTYDSFTFGTVPTNGTDSLEKTGVTTNSPTNYAGQTGSVNAAPQPSAVPSMSHPAIWLVAALLLASGLLIPLRARARA
;
A
#
# COMPACT_ATOMS: atom_id res chain seq x y z
N MET A 1 -53.78 -39.86 -66.56
CA MET A 1 -53.02 -40.69 -65.60
C MET A 1 -51.77 -39.92 -65.18
N ALA A 2 -51.84 -39.16 -64.08
CA ALA A 2 -50.74 -38.34 -63.57
C ALA A 2 -50.00 -39.11 -62.45
N ARG A 3 -48.68 -39.25 -62.57
CA ARG A 3 -47.83 -39.95 -61.58
C ARG A 3 -47.38 -38.96 -60.50
N SER A 4 -47.87 -39.19 -59.28
CA SER A 4 -47.44 -38.49 -58.06
C SER A 4 -46.00 -38.92 -57.69
N ARG A 5 -45.08 -37.96 -57.58
CA ARG A 5 -43.72 -38.18 -57.07
C ARG A 5 -43.64 -37.66 -55.63
N TRP A 6 -43.33 -38.55 -54.72
CA TRP A 6 -43.07 -38.32 -53.30
C TRP A 6 -41.78 -37.50 -53.12
N ILE A 7 -41.84 -36.44 -52.30
CA ILE A 7 -40.67 -35.69 -51.83
C ILE A 7 -40.64 -35.85 -50.30
N ALA A 8 -39.65 -36.58 -49.80
CA ALA A 8 -39.37 -36.66 -48.37
C ALA A 8 -38.55 -35.42 -47.93
N PRO A 9 -38.88 -34.79 -46.80
CA PRO A 9 -38.07 -33.70 -46.27
C PRO A 9 -36.77 -34.24 -45.66
N ARG A 10 -35.66 -33.64 -46.08
CA ARG A 10 -34.30 -33.94 -45.61
C ARG A 10 -34.11 -33.30 -44.23
N THR A 11 -33.57 -34.09 -43.31
CA THR A 11 -33.09 -33.70 -41.99
C THR A 11 -32.03 -32.60 -42.10
N SER A 12 -32.27 -31.45 -41.46
CA SER A 12 -31.30 -30.35 -41.39
C SER A 12 -30.31 -30.57 -40.25
N PHE A 13 -29.02 -30.46 -40.60
CA PHE A 13 -27.87 -30.53 -39.71
C PHE A 13 -27.86 -29.39 -38.68
N GLY A 14 -27.48 -29.74 -37.44
CA GLY A 14 -27.38 -28.82 -36.31
C GLY A 14 -26.30 -27.75 -36.48
N THR A 15 -26.61 -26.55 -36.01
CA THR A 15 -25.63 -25.47 -35.81
C THR A 15 -25.33 -25.41 -34.33
N ALA A 16 -24.14 -25.86 -33.91
CA ALA A 16 -23.65 -25.67 -32.56
C ALA A 16 -23.12 -24.23 -32.41
N ILE A 17 -23.77 -23.45 -31.55
CA ILE A 17 -23.32 -22.10 -31.17
C ILE A 17 -22.16 -22.25 -30.18
N THR A 18 -20.94 -21.94 -30.62
CA THR A 18 -19.79 -21.74 -29.73
C THR A 18 -19.83 -20.30 -29.23
N LEU A 19 -20.38 -20.09 -28.03
CA LEU A 19 -20.22 -18.82 -27.30
C LEU A 19 -18.76 -18.72 -26.85
N LEU A 20 -17.98 -17.93 -27.60
CA LEU A 20 -16.66 -17.48 -27.20
C LEU A 20 -16.79 -16.75 -25.85
N PHE A 21 -16.04 -17.19 -24.86
CA PHE A 21 -15.81 -16.44 -23.63
C PHE A 21 -15.04 -15.16 -24.00
N ALA A 22 -15.76 -14.10 -24.32
CA ALA A 22 -15.17 -12.76 -24.36
C ALA A 22 -14.78 -12.42 -22.92
N GLY A 23 -13.49 -12.50 -22.61
CA GLY A 23 -12.97 -11.91 -21.38
C GLY A 23 -13.37 -10.43 -21.33
N ALA A 24 -13.68 -9.92 -20.14
CA ALA A 24 -13.98 -8.51 -19.97
C ALA A 24 -12.81 -7.67 -20.51
N ALA A 25 -13.04 -6.90 -21.57
CA ALA A 25 -12.05 -5.95 -22.06
C ALA A 25 -11.97 -4.81 -21.03
N SER A 26 -10.84 -4.70 -20.34
CA SER A 26 -10.56 -3.61 -19.38
C SER A 26 -10.24 -2.32 -20.13
N ALA A 27 -11.28 -1.64 -20.61
CA ALA A 27 -11.17 -0.47 -21.48
C ALA A 27 -11.05 0.87 -20.72
N GLY A 28 -10.65 0.88 -19.45
CA GLY A 28 -10.63 2.11 -18.66
C GLY A 28 -9.66 2.09 -17.47
N ILE A 29 -8.48 1.52 -17.69
CA ILE A 29 -7.36 1.57 -16.73
C ILE A 29 -6.03 2.02 -17.36
N HIS A 30 -5.95 2.23 -18.67
CA HIS A 30 -4.68 2.28 -19.40
C HIS A 30 -3.95 3.64 -19.31
N THR A 31 -4.50 4.58 -18.56
CA THR A 31 -3.97 5.94 -18.34
C THR A 31 -3.34 6.12 -16.96
N TRP A 32 -3.39 5.07 -16.13
CA TRP A 32 -2.84 5.08 -14.79
C TRP A 32 -1.39 4.61 -14.82
N ASP A 33 -0.51 5.46 -14.30
CA ASP A 33 0.92 5.21 -14.24
C ASP A 33 1.35 4.98 -12.80
N VAL A 34 2.40 4.19 -12.59
CA VAL A 34 3.09 4.09 -11.29
C VAL A 34 3.83 5.41 -11.05
N ASN A 35 3.42 6.15 -10.03
CA ASN A 35 3.92 7.50 -9.74
C ASN A 35 5.02 7.50 -8.68
N GLU A 36 4.74 6.87 -7.54
CA GLU A 36 5.58 6.93 -6.34
C GLU A 36 5.66 5.54 -5.67
N VAL A 37 6.84 5.19 -5.17
CA VAL A 37 7.05 4.00 -4.34
C VAL A 37 7.79 4.38 -3.06
N PHE A 38 7.45 3.72 -1.96
CA PHE A 38 8.06 3.96 -0.66
C PHE A 38 8.26 2.67 0.11
N SER A 39 9.36 2.59 0.86
CA SER A 39 9.59 1.52 1.81
C SER A 39 10.30 2.02 3.06
N ASN A 40 10.01 1.45 4.21
CA ASN A 40 10.92 1.51 5.35
C ASN A 40 12.09 0.50 5.17
N ALA A 41 13.02 0.48 6.14
CA ALA A 41 14.26 -0.29 6.08
C ALA A 41 14.10 -1.80 5.94
N ASP A 42 13.06 -2.40 6.51
CA ASP A 42 12.83 -3.85 6.46
C ASP A 42 11.74 -4.28 5.47
N GLY A 43 11.12 -3.33 4.76
CA GLY A 43 10.09 -3.61 3.76
C GLY A 43 8.71 -3.94 4.32
N SER A 44 8.50 -3.87 5.64
CA SER A 44 7.19 -4.10 6.27
C SER A 44 6.19 -2.98 5.99
N ILE A 45 6.69 -1.75 5.85
CA ILE A 45 5.89 -0.56 5.58
C ILE A 45 6.19 -0.12 4.16
N GLN A 46 5.24 -0.33 3.26
CA GLN A 46 5.37 0.05 1.86
C GLN A 46 4.09 0.70 1.34
N PHE A 47 4.25 1.56 0.33
CA PHE A 47 3.14 1.97 -0.53
C PHE A 47 3.57 2.07 -1.98
N VAL A 48 2.58 1.99 -2.87
CA VAL A 48 2.67 2.29 -4.30
C VAL A 48 1.53 3.25 -4.61
N GLU A 49 1.85 4.39 -5.21
CA GLU A 49 0.86 5.35 -5.70
C GLU A 49 0.73 5.25 -7.22
N LEU A 50 -0.50 5.16 -7.71
CA LEU A 50 -0.81 5.34 -9.12
C LEU A 50 -1.34 6.75 -9.38
N TYR A 51 -1.06 7.30 -10.56
CA TYR A 51 -1.57 8.60 -11.01
C TYR A 51 -2.23 8.48 -12.38
N GLU A 52 -3.41 9.09 -12.56
CA GLU A 52 -4.05 9.22 -13.88
C GLU A 52 -3.33 10.31 -14.68
N ALA A 53 -2.43 9.88 -15.57
CA ALA A 53 -1.57 10.76 -16.38
C ALA A 53 -2.18 11.09 -17.75
N GLY A 54 -3.22 10.37 -18.18
CA GLY A 54 -3.89 10.56 -19.47
C GLY A 54 -4.78 11.80 -19.53
N GLY A 55 -5.11 12.42 -18.39
CA GLY A 55 -6.04 13.54 -18.27
C GLY A 55 -7.50 13.14 -18.50
N GLY A 56 -7.79 11.85 -18.63
CA GLY A 56 -9.10 11.31 -18.95
C GLY A 56 -10.01 11.21 -17.73
N ALA A 57 -11.28 11.59 -17.87
CA ALA A 57 -12.25 11.53 -16.77
C ALA A 57 -12.95 10.17 -16.61
N GLY A 58 -12.73 9.23 -17.54
CA GLY A 58 -13.53 8.00 -17.69
C GLY A 58 -12.83 6.70 -17.28
N GLU A 59 -11.64 6.77 -16.69
CA GLU A 59 -10.77 5.61 -16.43
C GLU A 59 -11.09 4.98 -15.07
N ILE A 60 -12.39 4.72 -14.89
CA ILE A 60 -13.03 4.34 -13.62
C ILE A 60 -12.76 2.90 -13.22
N ASN A 61 -12.03 2.12 -14.02
CA ASN A 61 -11.83 0.70 -13.74
C ASN A 61 -10.56 0.44 -12.92
N VAL A 62 -9.83 1.47 -12.47
CA VAL A 62 -8.55 1.29 -11.73
C VAL A 62 -8.69 0.36 -10.54
N GLY A 63 -9.80 0.43 -9.80
CA GLY A 63 -10.08 -0.46 -8.66
C GLY A 63 -10.16 -1.95 -9.02
N THR A 64 -10.40 -2.29 -10.29
CA THR A 64 -10.41 -3.68 -10.79
C THR A 64 -9.04 -4.15 -11.29
N GLY A 65 -8.02 -3.28 -11.24
CA GLY A 65 -6.68 -3.52 -11.74
C GLY A 65 -5.81 -4.38 -10.82
N SER A 66 -4.55 -4.53 -11.22
CA SER A 66 -3.52 -5.22 -10.45
C SER A 66 -2.17 -4.52 -10.60
N ILE A 67 -1.39 -4.53 -9.53
CA ILE A 67 0.04 -4.23 -9.55
C ILE A 67 0.85 -5.51 -9.46
N ALA A 68 2.02 -5.53 -10.08
CA ALA A 68 3.00 -6.59 -9.91
C ALA A 68 4.37 -6.01 -9.59
N SER A 69 5.15 -6.73 -8.79
CA SER A 69 6.60 -6.57 -8.68
C SER A 69 7.29 -7.72 -9.41
N THR A 70 8.61 -7.81 -9.34
CA THR A 70 9.34 -8.99 -9.87
C THR A 70 8.92 -10.28 -9.16
N ALA A 71 8.50 -10.21 -7.89
CA ALA A 71 8.21 -11.38 -7.06
C ALA A 71 6.72 -11.62 -6.78
N GLN A 72 5.90 -10.58 -6.84
CA GLN A 72 4.52 -10.60 -6.35
C GLN A 72 3.55 -10.05 -7.39
N THR A 73 2.30 -10.47 -7.33
CA THR A 73 1.20 -9.82 -8.07
C THR A 73 0.03 -9.66 -7.12
N PHE A 74 -0.54 -8.46 -7.10
CA PHE A 74 -1.67 -8.10 -6.26
C PHE A 74 -2.78 -7.45 -7.10
N SER A 75 -3.93 -8.12 -7.16
CA SER A 75 -5.16 -7.56 -7.73
C SER A 75 -5.95 -6.84 -6.64
N PHE A 76 -6.38 -5.61 -6.92
CA PHE A 76 -6.95 -4.75 -5.86
C PHE A 76 -8.31 -5.28 -5.37
N GLY A 77 -9.05 -5.95 -6.26
CA GLY A 77 -10.34 -6.58 -5.95
C GLY A 77 -11.46 -5.58 -5.63
N GLN A 78 -11.20 -4.28 -5.81
CA GLN A 78 -12.17 -3.22 -5.61
C GLN A 78 -12.99 -3.07 -6.90
N GLY A 79 -14.23 -2.60 -6.78
CA GLY A 79 -15.06 -2.33 -7.96
C GLY A 79 -14.54 -1.14 -8.78
N GLN A 80 -15.41 -0.60 -9.62
CA GLN A 80 -15.15 0.67 -10.31
C GLN A 80 -15.05 1.81 -9.29
N VAL A 81 -14.16 2.76 -9.54
CA VAL A 81 -14.08 4.02 -8.79
C VAL A 81 -15.05 5.06 -9.37
N ALA A 82 -15.37 6.09 -8.59
CA ALA A 82 -16.28 7.16 -9.05
C ALA A 82 -15.54 8.18 -9.91
N GLY A 83 -15.98 8.43 -11.14
CA GLY A 83 -15.46 9.51 -11.97
C GLY A 83 -15.83 10.92 -11.45
N PRO A 84 -15.16 11.98 -11.92
CA PRO A 84 -14.09 11.97 -12.92
C PRO A 84 -12.74 11.50 -12.36
N THR A 85 -11.97 10.79 -13.19
CA THR A 85 -10.64 10.26 -12.84
C THR A 85 -9.48 11.19 -13.20
N THR A 86 -9.74 12.29 -13.90
CA THR A 86 -8.70 13.23 -14.35
C THR A 86 -7.84 13.69 -13.20
N ASN A 87 -6.52 13.48 -13.29
CA ASN A 87 -5.53 13.85 -12.27
C ASN A 87 -5.81 13.26 -10.87
N LYS A 88 -6.48 12.11 -10.81
CA LYS A 88 -6.67 11.37 -9.56
C LYS A 88 -5.45 10.49 -9.27
N TYR A 89 -5.32 10.15 -7.99
CA TYR A 89 -4.36 9.19 -7.49
C TYR A 89 -5.08 7.93 -7.00
N TYR A 90 -4.37 6.82 -6.92
CA TYR A 90 -4.88 5.59 -6.33
C TYR A 90 -3.78 4.98 -5.47
N LEU A 91 -4.00 4.94 -4.16
CA LEU A 91 -2.99 4.59 -3.18
C LEU A 91 -3.13 3.14 -2.74
N LEU A 92 -2.06 2.36 -2.92
CA LEU A 92 -1.93 1.03 -2.35
C LEU A 92 -0.92 1.08 -1.21
N GLY A 93 -1.28 0.57 -0.04
CA GLY A 93 -0.39 0.58 1.13
C GLY A 93 -0.43 -0.74 1.88
N THR A 94 0.65 -1.07 2.59
CA THR A 94 0.60 -2.16 3.58
C THR A 94 -0.30 -1.77 4.75
N ALA A 95 -0.80 -2.76 5.50
CA ALA A 95 -1.59 -2.50 6.69
C ALA A 95 -0.81 -1.66 7.73
N ASP A 96 0.51 -1.91 7.83
CA ASP A 96 1.38 -1.16 8.74
C ASP A 96 1.57 0.29 8.29
N PHE A 97 1.61 0.57 6.98
CA PHE A 97 1.56 1.94 6.47
C PHE A 97 0.25 2.64 6.85
N ALA A 98 -0.88 1.99 6.64
CA ALA A 98 -2.20 2.55 6.96
C ALA A 98 -2.40 2.85 8.45
N ALA A 99 -1.61 2.22 9.33
CA ALA A 99 -1.66 2.42 10.77
C ALA A 99 -0.79 3.59 11.26
N LEU A 100 0.04 4.19 10.40
CA LEU A 100 0.90 5.30 10.79
C LEU A 100 0.11 6.62 10.91
N ASP A 101 0.48 7.41 11.92
CA ASP A 101 0.00 8.78 12.02
C ASP A 101 0.44 9.58 10.79
N GLY A 102 -0.51 10.29 10.18
CA GLY A 102 -0.27 11.09 8.98
C GLY A 102 -0.44 10.34 7.65
N ALA A 103 -0.60 9.00 7.68
CA ALA A 103 -0.87 8.23 6.46
C ALA A 103 -2.26 8.55 5.90
N PRO A 104 -2.38 8.88 4.60
CA PRO A 104 -3.67 8.81 3.92
C PRO A 104 -4.19 7.38 3.94
N THR A 105 -5.51 7.21 4.11
CA THR A 105 -6.13 5.88 4.02
C THR A 105 -5.90 5.31 2.61
N PRO A 106 -5.24 4.13 2.47
CA PRO A 106 -5.07 3.52 1.16
C PRO A 106 -6.40 3.10 0.53
N ASP A 107 -6.49 3.21 -0.79
CA ASP A 107 -7.63 2.72 -1.58
C ASP A 107 -7.64 1.19 -1.68
N ALA A 108 -6.45 0.57 -1.60
CA ALA A 108 -6.29 -0.88 -1.47
C ALA A 108 -5.19 -1.23 -0.47
N ILE A 109 -5.43 -2.26 0.35
CA ILE A 109 -4.44 -2.79 1.29
C ILE A 109 -3.68 -3.93 0.64
N ILE A 110 -2.36 -3.83 0.61
CA ILE A 110 -1.46 -4.90 0.18
C ILE A 110 -1.60 -6.09 1.17
N PRO A 111 -1.88 -7.31 0.69
CA PRO A 111 -2.06 -8.47 1.56
C PRO A 111 -0.79 -8.80 2.34
N ALA A 112 -0.94 -9.17 3.62
CA ALA A 112 0.20 -9.50 4.49
C ALA A 112 1.12 -10.60 3.92
N GLY A 113 0.58 -11.54 3.14
CA GLY A 113 1.37 -12.61 2.48
C GLY A 113 2.24 -12.12 1.32
N SER A 114 2.07 -10.87 0.89
CA SER A 114 2.83 -10.21 -0.17
C SER A 114 3.64 -9.03 0.38
N VAL A 115 3.96 -9.02 1.68
CA VAL A 115 4.84 -8.01 2.29
C VAL A 115 6.20 -8.66 2.59
N PRO A 116 7.33 -8.10 2.12
CA PRO A 116 7.43 -6.92 1.26
C PRO A 116 6.84 -7.17 -0.14
N PHE A 117 6.20 -6.15 -0.73
CA PHE A 117 5.62 -6.25 -2.06
C PHE A 117 6.69 -6.10 -3.14
N PHE A 118 7.61 -5.16 -2.96
CA PHE A 118 8.78 -4.98 -3.82
C PHE A 118 10.08 -4.96 -3.00
N ASP A 119 11.21 -5.26 -3.63
CA ASP A 119 12.53 -5.25 -3.01
C ASP A 119 13.10 -3.83 -2.86
N THR A 120 13.57 -3.47 -1.66
CA THR A 120 14.14 -2.15 -1.38
C THR A 120 15.49 -1.91 -2.04
N ALA A 121 16.20 -2.97 -2.42
CA ALA A 121 17.46 -2.89 -3.14
C ALA A 121 17.27 -2.59 -4.64
N GLY A 122 16.07 -2.79 -5.18
CA GLY A 122 15.68 -2.50 -6.55
C GLY A 122 14.70 -3.53 -7.11
N ASP A 123 13.71 -3.05 -7.86
CA ASP A 123 12.63 -3.86 -8.40
C ASP A 123 12.03 -3.20 -9.65
N THR A 124 11.04 -3.86 -10.27
CA THR A 124 10.14 -3.28 -11.25
C THR A 124 8.71 -3.44 -10.77
N VAL A 125 8.06 -2.32 -10.45
CA VAL A 125 6.63 -2.29 -10.15
C VAL A 125 5.87 -1.95 -11.43
N SER A 126 4.92 -2.79 -11.84
CA SER A 126 4.12 -2.61 -13.06
C SER A 126 2.63 -2.56 -12.75
N PHE A 127 1.91 -1.68 -13.44
CA PHE A 127 0.46 -1.65 -13.45
C PHE A 127 -0.06 -2.26 -14.77
N GLY A 128 -0.50 -3.52 -14.69
CA GLY A 128 -0.85 -4.31 -15.87
C GLY A 128 0.25 -4.32 -16.93
N THR A 129 -0.12 -4.12 -18.18
CA THR A 129 0.80 -3.98 -19.32
C THR A 129 0.98 -2.53 -19.77
N TYR A 130 0.48 -1.57 -18.98
CA TYR A 130 0.32 -0.17 -19.42
C TYR A 130 1.49 0.69 -19.00
N ASP A 131 1.88 0.58 -17.73
CA ASP A 131 3.03 1.29 -17.20
C ASP A 131 3.87 0.42 -16.27
N SER A 132 5.15 0.75 -16.17
CA SER A 132 6.09 0.13 -15.27
C SER A 132 7.11 1.14 -14.78
N PHE A 133 7.49 1.00 -13.51
CA PHE A 133 8.58 1.74 -12.90
C PHE A 133 9.66 0.78 -12.42
N THR A 134 10.77 0.74 -13.15
CA THR A 134 11.99 0.04 -12.75
C THR A 134 12.90 0.99 -11.97
N PHE A 135 13.38 0.56 -10.81
CA PHE A 135 14.22 1.37 -9.93
C PHE A 135 15.35 0.54 -9.30
N GLY A 136 16.42 1.24 -8.91
CA GLY A 136 17.47 0.70 -8.04
C GLY A 136 17.07 0.80 -6.57
N THR A 137 18.01 1.10 -5.69
CA THR A 137 17.68 1.22 -4.26
C THR A 137 16.67 2.34 -4.00
N VAL A 138 15.59 2.04 -3.28
CA VAL A 138 14.64 3.06 -2.78
C VAL A 138 15.16 3.67 -1.48
N PRO A 139 14.79 4.92 -1.15
CA PRO A 139 15.04 5.46 0.18
C PRO A 139 14.36 4.58 1.24
N THR A 140 15.08 4.32 2.33
CA THR A 140 14.63 3.49 3.45
C THR A 140 14.69 4.21 4.80
N ASN A 141 14.91 5.52 4.78
CA ASN A 141 14.99 6.37 5.97
C ASN A 141 13.62 6.61 6.64
N GLY A 142 12.54 6.07 6.06
CA GLY A 142 11.18 6.15 6.58
C GLY A 142 10.46 7.47 6.33
N THR A 143 11.08 8.44 5.63
CA THR A 143 10.51 9.78 5.38
C THR A 143 10.56 10.20 3.92
N ASP A 144 11.48 9.63 3.14
CA ASP A 144 11.59 9.88 1.70
C ASP A 144 11.03 8.69 0.91
N SER A 145 10.48 8.99 -0.27
CA SER A 145 10.00 8.06 -1.28
C SER A 145 10.76 8.26 -2.59
N LEU A 146 10.46 7.41 -3.56
CA LEU A 146 11.01 7.50 -4.90
C LEU A 146 9.89 7.71 -5.92
N GLU A 147 9.97 8.81 -6.65
CA GLU A 147 9.22 9.05 -7.87
C GLU A 147 10.09 8.76 -9.10
N LYS A 148 9.48 8.67 -10.28
CA LYS A 148 10.22 8.59 -11.56
C LYS A 148 11.17 9.78 -11.79
N THR A 149 10.90 10.91 -11.15
CA THR A 149 11.70 12.14 -11.22
C THR A 149 12.87 12.17 -10.22
N GLY A 150 12.86 11.30 -9.22
CA GLY A 150 13.89 11.20 -8.19
C GLY A 150 13.33 11.01 -6.79
N VAL A 151 14.22 11.15 -5.82
CA VAL A 151 13.88 11.04 -4.39
C VAL A 151 13.19 12.32 -3.93
N THR A 152 12.09 12.17 -3.20
CA THR A 152 11.31 13.26 -2.60
C THR A 152 10.82 12.85 -1.22
N THR A 153 10.23 13.78 -0.47
CA THR A 153 9.52 13.45 0.77
C THR A 153 8.31 12.58 0.43
N ASN A 154 8.03 11.55 1.23
CA ASN A 154 6.83 10.76 1.02
C ASN A 154 5.59 11.65 1.14
N SER A 155 4.78 11.75 0.09
CA SER A 155 3.58 12.58 0.12
C SER A 155 2.43 11.97 -0.70
N PRO A 156 2.10 10.68 -0.49
CA PRO A 156 1.09 10.03 -1.29
C PRO A 156 -0.28 10.68 -1.11
N THR A 157 -1.13 10.45 -2.08
CA THR A 157 -2.50 10.92 -2.18
C THR A 157 -3.41 9.74 -2.54
N ASN A 158 -4.50 9.57 -1.81
CA ASN A 158 -5.49 8.55 -2.15
C ASN A 158 -6.53 9.08 -3.17
N TYR A 159 -7.42 8.21 -3.63
CA TYR A 159 -8.45 8.56 -4.61
C TYR A 159 -9.41 9.65 -4.13
N ALA A 160 -9.65 9.73 -2.82
CA ALA A 160 -10.44 10.79 -2.19
C ALA A 160 -9.73 12.16 -2.17
N GLY A 161 -8.44 12.22 -2.54
CA GLY A 161 -7.63 13.44 -2.55
C GLY A 161 -7.04 13.78 -1.18
N GLN A 162 -7.02 12.84 -0.24
CA GLN A 162 -6.30 12.99 1.02
C GLN A 162 -4.82 12.78 0.77
N THR A 163 -4.00 13.78 1.10
CA THR A 163 -2.54 13.71 1.05
C THR A 163 -1.95 13.78 2.46
N GLY A 164 -0.76 13.22 2.65
CA GLY A 164 -0.07 13.20 3.93
C GLY A 164 1.32 12.61 3.82
N SER A 165 2.11 12.75 4.89
CA SER A 165 3.46 12.21 5.00
C SER A 165 3.57 11.40 6.28
N VAL A 166 4.43 10.39 6.26
CA VAL A 166 4.66 9.46 7.38
C VAL A 166 6.12 9.46 7.80
N ASN A 167 6.36 9.08 9.06
CA ASN A 167 7.68 8.72 9.55
C ASN A 167 7.68 7.25 9.97
N ALA A 168 8.22 6.40 9.10
CA ALA A 168 8.37 4.97 9.31
C ALA A 168 9.80 4.58 9.74
N ALA A 169 10.61 5.55 10.20
CA ALA A 169 11.93 5.24 10.73
C ALA A 169 11.77 4.32 11.95
N PRO A 170 12.68 3.35 12.15
CA PRO A 170 12.65 2.48 13.31
C PRO A 170 12.54 3.34 14.58
N GLN A 171 11.43 3.21 15.31
CA GLN A 171 11.31 3.85 16.61
C GLN A 171 12.40 3.24 17.50
N PRO A 172 13.19 4.05 18.23
CA PRO A 172 14.07 3.52 19.25
C PRO A 172 13.25 2.62 20.16
N SER A 173 13.73 1.41 20.47
CA SER A 173 13.03 0.50 21.37
C SER A 173 12.58 1.30 22.59
N ALA A 174 11.26 1.37 22.81
CA ALA A 174 10.70 2.15 23.89
C ALA A 174 11.41 1.73 25.18
N VAL A 175 12.04 2.70 25.86
CA VAL A 175 12.50 2.47 27.23
C VAL A 175 11.25 2.00 27.97
N PRO A 176 11.25 0.80 28.60
CA PRO A 176 10.06 0.30 29.25
C PRO A 176 9.56 1.38 30.19
N SER A 177 8.37 1.91 29.90
CA SER A 177 7.70 2.86 30.76
C SER A 177 7.51 2.14 32.09
N MET A 178 8.34 2.48 33.08
CA MET A 178 8.05 2.09 34.45
C MET A 178 6.70 2.72 34.76
N SER A 179 5.69 1.86 34.96
CA SER A 179 4.38 2.32 35.38
C SER A 179 4.53 3.20 36.62
N HIS A 180 3.66 4.19 36.74
CA HIS A 180 3.78 5.29 37.70
C HIS A 180 3.72 4.94 39.21
N PRO A 181 3.56 3.69 39.72
CA PRO A 181 3.85 3.47 41.14
C PRO A 181 5.34 3.22 41.44
N ALA A 182 6.21 2.98 40.44
CA ALA A 182 7.63 2.68 40.70
C ALA A 182 8.49 3.92 41.03
N ILE A 183 8.05 5.13 40.66
CA ILE A 183 8.79 6.37 40.88
C ILE A 183 8.83 6.74 42.38
N TRP A 184 7.81 6.38 43.16
CA TRP A 184 7.78 6.64 44.61
C TRP A 184 8.60 5.64 45.43
N LEU A 185 8.83 4.42 44.93
CA LEU A 185 9.61 3.41 45.65
C LEU A 185 11.12 3.70 45.65
N VAL A 186 11.65 4.29 44.57
CA VAL A 186 13.08 4.66 44.50
C VAL A 186 13.38 5.93 45.32
N ALA A 187 12.47 6.91 45.33
CA ALA A 187 12.61 8.11 46.15
C ALA A 187 12.48 7.81 47.66
N ALA A 188 11.60 6.88 48.05
CA ALA A 188 11.47 6.46 49.45
C ALA A 188 12.68 5.66 49.96
N LEU A 189 13.35 4.88 49.09
CA LEU A 189 14.53 4.09 49.49
C LEU A 189 15.78 4.96 49.74
N LEU A 190 15.90 6.11 49.06
CA LEU A 190 17.00 7.07 49.27
C LEU A 190 16.80 8.00 50.48
N LEU A 191 15.55 8.19 50.94
CA LEU A 191 15.25 8.93 52.18
C LEU A 191 15.27 8.02 53.42
N ALA A 192 15.15 6.70 53.27
CA ALA A 192 15.23 5.73 54.36
C ALA A 192 16.67 5.32 54.73
N SER A 193 17.67 5.57 53.86
CA SER A 193 19.09 5.35 54.15
C SER A 193 19.70 6.53 54.92
N GLY A 194 19.06 6.92 56.03
CA GLY A 194 19.55 7.93 56.96
C GLY A 194 20.91 7.54 57.53
N LEU A 195 21.99 8.00 56.88
CA LEU A 195 23.32 8.03 57.47
C LEU A 195 23.36 9.18 58.48
N LEU A 196 22.80 8.92 59.68
CA LEU A 196 22.95 9.79 60.84
C LEU A 196 24.43 9.84 61.22
N ILE A 197 25.11 10.91 60.81
CA ILE A 197 26.41 11.30 61.36
C ILE A 197 26.15 11.84 62.76
N PRO A 198 26.63 11.22 63.86
CA PRO A 198 26.48 11.79 65.18
C PRO A 198 27.49 12.94 65.35
N LEU A 199 26.99 14.17 65.39
CA LEU A 199 27.74 15.32 65.91
C LEU A 199 28.03 15.06 67.38
N ARG A 200 29.27 14.66 67.69
CA ARG A 200 29.75 14.57 69.08
C ARG A 200 29.77 15.97 69.70
N ALA A 201 28.89 16.16 70.67
CA ALA A 201 28.97 17.25 71.62
C ALA A 201 30.33 17.20 72.36
N ARG A 202 30.99 18.35 72.48
CA ARG A 202 31.94 18.60 73.57
C ARG A 202 31.56 19.89 74.26
N ALA A 203 31.11 19.74 75.51
CA ALA A 203 30.98 20.81 76.47
C ALA A 203 32.22 20.85 77.39
N ARG A 204 32.51 22.07 77.87
CA ARG A 204 33.36 22.47 79.02
C ARG A 204 34.87 22.57 78.79
N ALA A 205 35.42 23.79 78.88
CA ALA A 205 35.81 24.39 80.17
C ALA A 205 35.47 25.89 80.14
#